data_AF-A0A847PD57-F1
#
_entry.id   AF-A0A847PD57-F1
#
_cell.length_a   1.000
_cell.length_b   1.000
_cell.length_c   1.000
_cell.angle_alpha   90.00
_cell.angle_beta   90.00
_cell.angle_gamma   90.00
#
_symmetry.space_group_name_H-M   'P 1'
#
loop_
_entity.id
_entity.type
_entity.pdbx_description
1 polymer ?
#
loop_
_entity_poly.entity_id
_entity_poly.type
_entity_poly.pdbx_seq_one_letter_code
_entity_poly.pdbx_strand_id
1 'polypeptide(L)'
;MALETSLCGVRLKNPLIAASGTFGFGREYDELYDISCWGAVSVKGLTLKPRLGNPPSRIAETPSGMLNSVGLQNPGVEGFIKEELPWLLEKKVPIIANVAGFAVEDYCESVLRLSDTAIDILELNISCPNVQCGGMHFGVSPQSASAITGAVRKVCKKPLMVKLSPNVSDIAAVAKATEEAGADAVSLINTLTGMAVDTKTRRPTLANITGGLSGPAVKPVALRMVWQAASVLNIPTVGMGGIMTGDDVLQFMMVGATAVMVGSANIFDPMAGPRILGELLQYADENEGVKLSELVGSLRTD
;
A
#
# COMPACT_ATOMS: atom_id res chain seq x y z
N MET A 1 -12.79 -16.48 13.68
CA MET A 1 -13.27 -15.14 14.08
C MET A 1 -13.80 -14.48 12.82
N ALA A 2 -14.95 -13.78 12.85
CA ALA A 2 -15.66 -13.32 11.64
C ALA A 2 -14.82 -12.46 10.67
N LEU A 3 -13.79 -11.77 11.20
CA LEU A 3 -12.92 -10.87 10.44
C LEU A 3 -11.61 -11.52 9.95
N GLU A 4 -11.25 -12.70 10.41
CA GLU A 4 -9.93 -13.29 10.10
C GLU A 4 -9.77 -13.55 8.59
N THR A 5 -8.59 -13.21 8.05
CA THR A 5 -8.24 -13.45 6.64
C THR A 5 -6.81 -14.02 6.52
N SER A 6 -6.46 -14.49 5.33
CA SER A 6 -5.09 -14.94 5.01
C SER A 6 -4.59 -14.23 3.76
N LEU A 7 -3.38 -13.69 3.83
CA LEU A 7 -2.70 -13.04 2.73
C LEU A 7 -1.39 -13.78 2.44
N CYS A 8 -1.32 -14.48 1.31
CA CYS A 8 -0.16 -15.29 0.90
C CYS A 8 0.32 -16.28 1.98
N GLY A 9 -0.61 -16.89 2.72
CA GLY A 9 -0.30 -17.82 3.82
C GLY A 9 -0.01 -17.15 5.17
N VAL A 10 0.08 -15.81 5.22
CA VAL A 10 0.18 -15.05 6.48
C VAL A 10 -1.22 -14.84 7.03
N ARG A 11 -1.45 -15.23 8.29
CA ARG A 11 -2.73 -15.04 8.97
C ARG A 11 -2.85 -13.61 9.47
N LEU A 12 -3.96 -12.93 9.11
CA LEU A 12 -4.31 -11.61 9.62
C LEU A 12 -5.57 -11.74 10.47
N LYS A 13 -5.56 -11.17 11.67
CA LYS A 13 -6.72 -11.26 12.59
C LYS A 13 -7.95 -10.47 12.13
N ASN A 14 -7.75 -9.52 11.23
CA ASN A 14 -8.78 -8.76 10.52
C ASN A 14 -8.21 -8.31 9.15
N PRO A 15 -9.01 -7.83 8.18
CA PRO A 15 -8.52 -7.51 6.84
C PRO A 15 -7.83 -6.14 6.74
N LEU A 16 -7.70 -5.39 7.85
CA LEU A 16 -7.17 -4.04 7.82
C LEU A 16 -5.64 -4.03 7.87
N ILE A 17 -5.04 -3.24 7.00
CA ILE A 17 -3.59 -3.03 6.95
C ILE A 17 -3.32 -1.54 7.08
N ALA A 18 -2.42 -1.13 7.98
CA ALA A 18 -1.97 0.25 8.01
C ALA A 18 -1.10 0.53 6.78
N ALA A 19 -1.46 1.51 5.95
CA ALA A 19 -0.81 1.70 4.65
C ALA A 19 0.58 2.34 4.77
N SER A 20 1.52 1.90 3.92
CA SER A 20 2.84 2.49 3.81
C SER A 20 2.79 3.99 3.50
N GLY A 21 3.61 4.75 4.23
CA GLY A 21 3.81 6.17 4.00
C GLY A 21 2.94 7.10 4.85
N THR A 22 1.84 6.58 5.41
CA THR A 22 0.90 7.33 6.27
C THR A 22 0.88 6.83 7.71
N PHE A 23 1.62 5.76 8.02
CA PHE A 23 1.69 5.16 9.37
C PHE A 23 3.12 5.10 9.94
N GLY A 24 4.09 5.70 9.23
CA GLY A 24 5.51 5.66 9.62
C GLY A 24 6.02 4.22 9.79
N PHE A 25 6.59 3.96 10.97
CA PHE A 25 6.86 2.60 11.47
C PHE A 25 5.87 2.17 12.57
N GLY A 26 4.87 2.99 12.88
CA GLY A 26 3.80 2.72 13.86
C GLY A 26 3.99 3.36 15.24
N ARG A 27 5.19 3.85 15.57
CA ARG A 27 5.51 4.40 16.90
C ARG A 27 4.60 5.54 17.32
N GLU A 28 4.41 6.51 16.42
CA GLU A 28 3.63 7.71 16.71
C GLU A 28 2.14 7.40 16.95
N TYR A 29 1.62 6.35 16.30
CA TYR A 29 0.24 5.91 16.50
C TYR A 29 0.08 5.00 17.72
N ASP A 30 1.14 4.26 18.10
CA ASP A 30 1.16 3.41 19.30
C ASP A 30 1.07 4.21 20.60
N GLU A 31 1.49 5.48 20.58
CA GLU A 31 1.27 6.41 21.70
C GLU A 31 -0.22 6.75 21.91
N LEU A 32 -1.07 6.53 20.90
CA LEU A 32 -2.50 6.85 20.92
C LEU A 32 -3.38 5.62 21.18
N TYR A 33 -3.04 4.48 20.59
CA TYR A 33 -3.74 3.20 20.78
C TYR A 33 -2.82 2.02 20.46
N ASP A 34 -3.13 0.83 20.98
CA ASP A 34 -2.36 -0.38 20.67
C ASP A 34 -2.46 -0.74 19.18
N ILE A 35 -1.36 -0.50 18.43
CA ILE A 35 -1.32 -0.78 16.99
C ILE A 35 -1.41 -2.27 16.67
N SER A 36 -1.29 -3.14 17.68
CA SER A 36 -1.56 -4.56 17.47
C SER A 36 -2.96 -4.76 16.91
N CYS A 37 -3.93 -3.85 17.13
CA CYS A 37 -5.31 -3.95 16.62
C CYS A 37 -5.41 -4.14 15.09
N TRP A 38 -4.43 -3.67 14.33
CA TRP A 38 -4.37 -3.87 12.88
C TRP A 38 -4.18 -5.34 12.49
N GLY A 39 -4.67 -5.72 11.32
CA GLY A 39 -4.40 -7.04 10.72
C GLY A 39 -2.94 -7.18 10.29
N ALA A 40 -2.35 -6.11 9.75
CA ALA A 40 -0.92 -5.97 9.48
C ALA A 40 -0.50 -4.48 9.46
N VAL A 41 0.81 -4.22 9.51
CA VAL A 41 1.40 -2.89 9.30
C VAL A 41 2.30 -2.92 8.07
N SER A 42 1.96 -2.13 7.04
CA SER A 42 2.87 -1.85 5.93
C SER A 42 3.71 -0.63 6.26
N VAL A 43 4.99 -0.86 6.55
CA VAL A 43 5.90 0.20 7.01
C VAL A 43 6.24 1.18 5.90
N LYS A 44 6.80 2.33 6.28
CA LYS A 44 7.34 3.32 5.35
C LYS A 44 8.20 2.68 4.26
N GLY A 45 8.01 3.12 3.01
CA GLY A 45 8.82 2.68 1.87
C GLY A 45 10.32 2.83 2.12
N LEU A 46 11.00 1.69 2.19
CA LEU A 46 12.42 1.54 2.45
C LEU A 46 13.20 1.62 1.14
N THR A 47 14.26 2.40 1.12
CA THR A 47 15.25 2.36 0.05
C THR A 47 16.52 1.70 0.55
N LEU A 48 17.37 1.21 -0.36
CA LEU A 48 18.63 0.55 0.03
C LEU A 48 19.46 1.42 0.99
N LYS A 49 19.59 2.71 0.68
CA LYS A 49 20.30 3.71 1.49
C LYS A 49 19.32 4.70 2.12
N PRO A 50 19.71 5.38 3.23
CA PRO A 50 18.89 6.44 3.83
C PRO A 50 18.59 7.58 2.86
N ARG A 51 17.44 8.23 3.06
CA ARG A 51 17.01 9.37 2.25
C ARG A 51 16.37 10.45 3.10
N LEU A 52 16.72 11.70 2.80
CA LEU A 52 16.11 12.88 3.42
C LEU A 52 14.73 13.22 2.85
N GLY A 53 14.42 12.73 1.64
CA GLY A 53 13.21 13.11 0.90
C GLY A 53 13.37 14.39 0.07
N ASN A 54 12.28 14.84 -0.53
CA ASN A 54 12.24 16.04 -1.38
C ASN A 54 12.33 17.34 -0.54
N PRO A 55 12.64 18.51 -1.11
CA PRO A 55 12.54 19.76 -0.37
C PRO A 55 11.08 20.09 0.04
N PRO A 56 10.83 20.82 1.15
CA PRO A 56 9.53 21.39 1.45
C PRO A 56 9.16 22.52 0.46
N SER A 57 7.88 22.81 0.18
CA SER A 57 6.66 22.17 0.71
C SER A 57 6.35 20.82 0.05
N ARG A 58 6.04 19.81 0.89
CA ARG A 58 5.81 18.41 0.48
C ARG A 58 4.34 18.01 0.41
N ILE A 59 3.43 18.84 0.92
CA ILE A 59 2.00 18.51 1.00
C ILE A 59 1.15 19.69 0.52
N ALA A 60 0.00 19.38 -0.04
CA ALA A 60 -1.03 20.36 -0.39
C ALA A 60 -2.40 19.70 -0.26
N GLU A 61 -3.39 20.43 0.25
CA GLU A 61 -4.78 19.95 0.33
C GLU A 61 -5.45 20.00 -1.06
N THR A 62 -6.37 19.10 -1.31
CA THR A 62 -7.26 19.11 -2.48
C THR A 62 -8.70 18.84 -2.04
N PRO A 63 -9.72 19.15 -2.86
CA PRO A 63 -11.08 18.72 -2.56
C PRO A 63 -11.12 17.21 -2.28
N SER A 64 -11.59 16.85 -1.09
CA SER A 64 -11.70 15.46 -0.62
C SER A 64 -10.40 14.64 -0.74
N GLY A 65 -9.24 15.27 -0.55
CA GLY A 65 -7.96 14.58 -0.67
C GLY A 65 -6.76 15.43 -0.31
N MET A 66 -5.58 14.90 -0.64
CA MET A 66 -4.32 15.61 -0.50
C MET A 66 -3.31 15.16 -1.55
N LEU A 67 -2.41 16.08 -1.90
CA LEU A 67 -1.19 15.79 -2.65
C LEU A 67 -0.02 15.62 -1.68
N ASN A 68 0.86 14.68 -2.00
CA ASN A 68 2.13 14.52 -1.31
C ASN A 68 3.31 14.37 -2.28
N SER A 69 4.46 14.89 -1.90
CA SER A 69 5.73 14.76 -2.63
C SER A 69 6.87 14.52 -1.65
N VAL A 70 6.72 13.54 -0.75
CA VAL A 70 7.68 13.29 0.35
C VAL A 70 9.07 12.88 -0.16
N GLY A 71 9.15 12.18 -1.29
CA GLY A 71 10.44 11.78 -1.90
C GLY A 71 11.11 10.58 -1.24
N LEU A 72 10.32 9.69 -0.63
CA LEU A 72 10.78 8.49 0.09
C LEU A 72 11.77 8.82 1.22
N GLN A 73 11.46 9.77 2.10
CA GLN A 73 12.26 9.95 3.33
C GLN A 73 12.18 8.69 4.19
N ASN A 74 13.32 8.07 4.50
CA ASN A 74 13.43 6.83 5.27
C ASN A 74 14.87 6.59 5.77
N PRO A 75 15.08 5.76 6.81
CA PRO A 75 16.40 5.48 7.39
C PRO A 75 17.23 4.46 6.59
N GLY A 76 16.73 3.99 5.45
CA GLY A 76 17.32 2.90 4.68
C GLY A 76 16.98 1.53 5.27
N VAL A 77 17.23 0.48 4.49
CA VAL A 77 17.00 -0.92 4.92
C VAL A 77 17.76 -1.26 6.19
N GLU A 78 19.03 -0.86 6.30
CA GLU A 78 19.86 -1.14 7.48
C GLU A 78 19.34 -0.45 8.75
N GLY A 79 18.91 0.81 8.63
CA GLY A 79 18.35 1.54 9.77
C GLY A 79 17.05 0.90 10.24
N PHE A 80 16.17 0.52 9.31
CA PHE A 80 14.94 -0.20 9.64
C PHE A 80 15.22 -1.52 10.39
N ILE A 81 16.14 -2.35 9.88
CA ILE A 81 16.46 -3.65 10.48
C ILE A 81 17.00 -3.48 11.92
N LYS A 82 17.82 -2.44 12.15
CA LYS A 82 18.48 -2.24 13.44
C LYS A 82 17.61 -1.53 14.48
N GLU A 83 16.79 -0.57 14.06
CA GLU A 83 16.15 0.38 14.97
C GLU A 83 14.62 0.20 15.06
N GLU A 84 13.97 -0.15 13.95
CA GLU A 84 12.51 -0.16 13.86
C GLU A 84 11.91 -1.57 13.94
N LEU A 85 12.54 -2.53 13.24
CA LEU A 85 12.07 -3.91 13.19
C LEU A 85 12.00 -4.58 14.57
N PRO A 86 13.01 -4.46 15.47
CA PRO A 86 12.95 -5.10 16.79
C PRO A 86 11.72 -4.67 17.60
N TRP A 87 11.40 -3.37 17.58
CA TRP A 87 10.23 -2.83 18.29
C TRP A 87 8.92 -3.30 17.64
N LEU A 88 8.82 -3.32 16.31
CA LEU A 88 7.63 -3.84 15.62
C LEU A 88 7.35 -5.31 15.95
N LEU A 89 8.40 -6.14 16.11
CA LEU A 89 8.24 -7.54 16.49
C LEU A 89 7.63 -7.71 17.89
N GLU A 90 7.92 -6.80 18.83
CA GLU A 90 7.31 -6.80 20.17
C GLU A 90 5.79 -6.62 20.12
N LYS A 91 5.28 -5.94 19.08
CA LYS A 91 3.84 -5.67 18.89
C LYS A 91 3.04 -6.88 18.40
N LYS A 92 3.72 -7.95 17.96
CA LYS A 92 3.08 -9.19 17.47
C LYS A 92 2.02 -8.95 16.39
N VAL A 93 2.26 -7.96 15.54
CA VAL A 93 1.45 -7.63 14.37
C VAL A 93 2.23 -8.03 13.11
N PRO A 94 1.60 -8.66 12.10
CA PRO A 94 2.27 -8.97 10.85
C PRO A 94 2.90 -7.73 10.20
N ILE A 95 4.14 -7.85 9.74
CA ILE A 95 4.95 -6.75 9.22
C ILE A 95 5.11 -6.91 7.71
N ILE A 96 4.66 -5.91 6.96
CA ILE A 96 4.84 -5.80 5.53
C ILE A 96 5.93 -4.77 5.26
N ALA A 97 7.08 -5.20 4.73
CA ALA A 97 8.17 -4.30 4.35
C ALA A 97 7.93 -3.73 2.95
N ASN A 98 7.50 -2.47 2.87
CA ASN A 98 7.41 -1.75 1.60
C ASN A 98 8.82 -1.38 1.11
N VAL A 99 9.20 -1.79 -0.10
CA VAL A 99 10.51 -1.54 -0.70
C VAL A 99 10.36 -0.69 -1.95
N ALA A 100 11.11 0.41 -2.01
CA ALA A 100 11.24 1.28 -3.16
C ALA A 100 12.72 1.38 -3.58
N GLY A 101 12.96 1.68 -4.86
CA GLY A 101 14.31 1.70 -5.43
C GLY A 101 14.36 2.51 -6.72
N PHE A 102 15.58 2.81 -7.15
CA PHE A 102 15.84 3.63 -8.34
C PHE A 102 16.43 2.81 -9.49
N ALA A 103 16.97 1.64 -9.18
CA ALA A 103 17.45 0.64 -10.13
C ALA A 103 17.02 -0.77 -9.70
N VAL A 104 17.01 -1.71 -10.64
CA VAL A 104 16.65 -3.13 -10.36
C VAL A 104 17.55 -3.70 -9.26
N GLU A 105 18.82 -3.32 -9.28
CA GLU A 105 19.84 -3.74 -8.33
C GLU A 105 19.53 -3.23 -6.92
N ASP A 106 19.03 -2.00 -6.78
CA ASP A 106 18.62 -1.44 -5.47
C ASP A 106 17.49 -2.27 -4.86
N TYR A 107 16.50 -2.65 -5.68
CA TYR A 107 15.39 -3.50 -5.24
C TYR A 107 15.88 -4.88 -4.83
N CYS A 108 16.70 -5.53 -5.66
CA CYS A 108 17.21 -6.87 -5.38
C CYS A 108 18.04 -6.89 -4.10
N GLU A 109 18.95 -5.93 -3.91
CA GLU A 109 19.79 -5.84 -2.71
C GLU A 109 18.97 -5.55 -1.45
N SER A 110 17.98 -4.65 -1.54
CA SER A 110 17.06 -4.37 -0.42
C SER A 110 16.28 -5.61 -0.02
N VAL A 111 15.74 -6.33 -1.02
CA VAL A 111 14.97 -7.56 -0.83
C VAL A 111 15.81 -8.69 -0.27
N LEU A 112 17.05 -8.85 -0.72
CA LEU A 112 17.98 -9.85 -0.18
C LEU A 112 18.19 -9.65 1.32
N ARG A 113 18.52 -8.42 1.74
CA ARG A 113 18.74 -8.07 3.15
C ARG A 113 17.49 -8.30 3.99
N LEU A 114 16.32 -7.92 3.48
CA LEU A 114 15.04 -8.06 4.19
C LEU A 114 14.54 -9.51 4.23
N SER A 115 14.85 -10.33 3.23
CA SER A 115 14.39 -11.72 3.12
C SER A 115 14.87 -12.61 4.27
N ASP A 116 16.03 -12.30 4.86
CA ASP A 116 16.59 -13.06 5.99
C ASP A 116 16.16 -12.51 7.37
N THR A 117 15.25 -11.53 7.39
CA THR A 117 14.72 -10.92 8.62
C THR A 117 13.38 -11.54 9.04
N ALA A 118 12.86 -11.11 10.19
CA ALA A 118 11.59 -11.58 10.74
C ALA A 118 10.33 -10.90 10.15
N ILE A 119 10.44 -10.12 9.08
CA ILE A 119 9.26 -9.60 8.37
C ILE A 119 8.43 -10.73 7.77
N ASP A 120 7.13 -10.49 7.59
CA ASP A 120 6.18 -11.50 7.10
C ASP A 120 5.98 -11.43 5.59
N ILE A 121 5.89 -10.22 5.03
CA ILE A 121 5.64 -9.99 3.60
C ILE A 121 6.56 -8.89 3.07
N LEU A 122 7.06 -9.04 1.86
CA LEU A 122 7.71 -7.98 1.10
C LEU A 122 6.71 -7.34 0.14
N GLU A 123 6.55 -6.02 0.22
CA GLU A 123 5.73 -5.24 -0.72
C GLU A 123 6.65 -4.44 -1.67
N LEU A 124 6.77 -4.90 -2.90
CA LEU A 124 7.57 -4.26 -3.94
C LEU A 124 6.82 -3.06 -4.54
N ASN A 125 7.27 -1.85 -4.22
CA ASN A 125 6.66 -0.62 -4.68
C ASN A 125 7.22 -0.16 -6.02
N ILE A 126 6.57 -0.56 -7.12
CA ILE A 126 7.00 -0.23 -8.49
C ILE A 126 6.37 1.05 -9.05
N SER A 127 5.59 1.76 -8.24
CA SER A 127 4.80 2.90 -8.71
C SER A 127 5.53 4.24 -8.64
N CYS A 128 6.77 4.30 -8.12
CA CYS A 128 7.45 5.57 -7.92
C CYS A 128 7.72 6.27 -9.27
N PRO A 129 7.08 7.43 -9.53
CA PRO A 129 7.17 8.11 -10.83
C PRO A 129 8.46 8.94 -10.98
N ASN A 130 9.21 9.15 -9.89
CA ASN A 130 10.27 10.15 -9.78
C ASN A 130 11.67 9.52 -9.75
N VAL A 131 12.04 8.79 -10.81
CA VAL A 131 13.42 8.31 -10.95
C VAL A 131 14.04 8.88 -12.22
N GLN A 132 14.64 10.07 -12.08
CA GLN A 132 15.44 10.72 -13.13
C GLN A 132 16.79 10.03 -13.41
N CYS A 133 16.96 8.77 -13.01
CA CYS A 133 18.11 7.95 -13.39
C CYS A 133 17.63 6.90 -14.41
N GLY A 134 17.60 7.29 -15.69
CA GLY A 134 17.38 6.37 -16.82
C GLY A 134 15.96 6.32 -17.42
N GLY A 135 15.01 7.12 -16.93
CA GLY A 135 13.67 7.23 -17.55
C GLY A 135 12.79 5.98 -17.40
N MET A 136 13.17 5.02 -16.55
CA MET A 136 12.44 3.78 -16.36
C MET A 136 11.28 3.96 -15.38
N HIS A 137 10.07 3.87 -15.90
CA HIS A 137 8.85 3.74 -15.11
C HIS A 137 8.52 2.25 -14.95
N PHE A 138 8.89 1.67 -13.81
CA PHE A 138 8.74 0.22 -13.58
C PHE A 138 7.28 -0.26 -13.58
N GLY A 139 6.35 0.59 -13.13
CA GLY A 139 4.94 0.23 -12.96
C GLY A 139 3.98 0.80 -14.00
N VAL A 140 4.46 1.21 -15.19
CA VAL A 140 3.58 1.83 -16.21
C VAL A 140 3.26 0.96 -17.42
N SER A 141 3.96 -0.17 -17.59
CA SER A 141 3.63 -1.16 -18.63
C SER A 141 3.73 -2.58 -18.09
N PRO A 142 2.99 -3.54 -18.67
CA PRO A 142 3.10 -4.95 -18.30
C PRO A 142 4.53 -5.48 -18.41
N GLN A 143 5.27 -5.08 -19.44
CA GLN A 143 6.64 -5.54 -19.67
C GLN A 143 7.62 -5.06 -18.61
N SER A 144 7.57 -3.78 -18.23
CA SER A 144 8.46 -3.25 -17.20
C SER A 144 8.11 -3.81 -15.81
N ALA A 145 6.81 -3.97 -15.52
CA ALA A 145 6.33 -4.55 -14.26
C ALA A 145 6.72 -6.03 -14.13
N SER A 146 6.60 -6.82 -15.21
CA SER A 146 7.04 -8.22 -15.26
C SER A 146 8.55 -8.34 -15.06
N ALA A 147 9.35 -7.50 -15.74
CA ALA A 147 10.80 -7.55 -15.68
C ALA A 147 11.34 -7.30 -14.25
N ILE A 148 10.87 -6.24 -13.57
CA ILE A 148 11.29 -5.96 -12.19
C ILE A 148 10.80 -7.03 -11.21
N THR A 149 9.56 -7.49 -11.36
CA THR A 149 8.98 -8.52 -10.48
C THR A 149 9.76 -9.82 -10.61
N GLY A 150 10.04 -10.27 -11.84
CA GLY A 150 10.81 -11.49 -12.09
C GLY A 150 12.26 -11.40 -11.63
N ALA A 151 12.88 -10.21 -11.72
CA ALA A 151 14.23 -9.99 -11.18
C ALA A 151 14.24 -10.11 -9.64
N VAL A 152 13.30 -9.45 -8.97
CA VAL A 152 13.16 -9.48 -7.50
C VAL A 152 12.76 -10.88 -7.00
N ARG A 153 11.87 -11.57 -7.71
CA ARG A 153 11.40 -12.91 -7.33
C ARG A 153 12.55 -13.91 -7.17
N LYS A 154 13.57 -13.84 -8.04
CA LYS A 154 14.75 -14.74 -8.00
C LYS A 154 15.54 -14.66 -6.70
N VAL A 155 15.46 -13.52 -6.00
CA VAL A 155 16.21 -13.27 -4.77
C VAL A 155 15.34 -13.19 -3.52
N CYS A 156 14.03 -12.97 -3.69
CA CYS A 156 13.07 -12.89 -2.61
C CYS A 156 12.79 -14.28 -2.04
N LYS A 157 12.89 -14.45 -0.70
CA LYS A 157 12.53 -15.70 0.01
C LYS A 157 11.20 -15.61 0.78
N LYS A 158 10.59 -14.44 0.81
CA LYS A 158 9.32 -14.15 1.49
C LYS A 158 8.17 -14.13 0.49
N PRO A 159 6.91 -14.14 0.97
CA PRO A 159 5.77 -13.72 0.17
C PRO A 159 6.03 -12.36 -0.47
N LEU A 160 5.89 -12.28 -1.80
CA LEU A 160 6.16 -11.09 -2.59
C LEU A 160 4.83 -10.49 -3.08
N MET A 161 4.44 -9.38 -2.47
CA MET A 161 3.33 -8.56 -2.92
C MET A 161 3.85 -7.43 -3.82
N VAL A 162 3.21 -7.14 -4.95
CA VAL A 162 3.63 -6.05 -5.84
C VAL A 162 2.62 -4.90 -5.80
N LYS A 163 3.08 -3.69 -5.46
CA LYS A 163 2.23 -2.50 -5.35
C LYS A 163 2.13 -1.75 -6.68
N LEU A 164 0.94 -1.73 -7.26
CA LEU A 164 0.68 -1.24 -8.61
C LEU A 164 0.35 0.26 -8.65
N SER A 165 0.79 0.91 -9.71
CA SER A 165 0.46 2.31 -10.02
C SER A 165 -0.92 2.41 -10.67
N PRO A 166 -1.75 3.40 -10.30
CA PRO A 166 -2.97 3.70 -11.05
C PRO A 166 -2.70 4.52 -12.32
N ASN A 167 -1.46 4.97 -12.55
CA ASN A 167 -1.13 5.85 -13.67
C ASN A 167 -0.81 5.02 -14.93
N VAL A 168 -1.74 4.15 -15.32
CA VAL A 168 -1.62 3.19 -16.42
C VAL A 168 -2.90 3.16 -17.25
N SER A 169 -2.78 2.77 -18.52
CA SER A 169 -3.94 2.63 -19.40
C SER A 169 -4.76 1.37 -19.07
N ASP A 170 -4.09 0.26 -18.73
CA ASP A 170 -4.72 -1.02 -18.43
C ASP A 170 -4.09 -1.64 -17.18
N ILE A 171 -4.83 -1.58 -16.07
CA ILE A 171 -4.38 -2.12 -14.78
C ILE A 171 -4.44 -3.66 -14.75
N ALA A 172 -5.37 -4.27 -15.47
CA ALA A 172 -5.54 -5.73 -15.49
C ALA A 172 -4.35 -6.38 -16.19
N ALA A 173 -3.91 -5.81 -17.32
CA ALA A 173 -2.73 -6.29 -18.04
C ALA A 173 -1.44 -6.17 -17.19
N VAL A 174 -1.27 -5.06 -16.45
CA VAL A 174 -0.11 -4.87 -15.56
C VAL A 174 -0.16 -5.87 -14.40
N ALA A 175 -1.32 -6.01 -13.75
CA ALA A 175 -1.50 -6.94 -12.66
C ALA A 175 -1.21 -8.39 -13.08
N LYS A 176 -1.76 -8.82 -14.24
CA LYS A 176 -1.53 -10.16 -14.78
C LYS A 176 -0.05 -10.43 -15.04
N ALA A 177 0.65 -9.46 -15.63
CA ALA A 177 2.08 -9.59 -15.91
C ALA A 177 2.94 -9.69 -14.65
N THR A 178 2.51 -9.09 -13.53
CA THR A 178 3.20 -9.27 -12.22
C THR A 178 2.93 -10.64 -11.60
N GLU A 179 1.72 -11.17 -11.72
CA GLU A 179 1.40 -12.55 -11.30
C GLU A 179 2.24 -13.57 -12.07
N GLU A 180 2.28 -13.47 -13.40
CA GLU A 180 3.06 -14.35 -14.28
C GLU A 180 4.57 -14.27 -14.00
N ALA A 181 5.05 -13.14 -13.47
CA ALA A 181 6.44 -12.95 -13.07
C ALA A 181 6.75 -13.49 -11.65
N GLY A 182 5.76 -14.01 -10.93
CA GLY A 182 5.92 -14.68 -9.63
C GLY A 182 5.54 -13.85 -8.42
N ALA A 183 4.69 -12.83 -8.57
CA ALA A 183 4.05 -12.19 -7.42
C ALA A 183 3.11 -13.17 -6.70
N ASP A 184 3.13 -13.17 -5.37
CA ASP A 184 2.24 -13.97 -4.52
C ASP A 184 0.94 -13.21 -4.17
N ALA A 185 0.94 -11.88 -4.32
CA ALA A 185 -0.22 -11.00 -4.25
C ALA A 185 0.07 -9.67 -5.00
N VAL A 186 -0.97 -8.88 -5.22
CA VAL A 186 -0.83 -7.48 -5.62
C VAL A 186 -1.45 -6.56 -4.59
N SER A 187 -0.96 -5.33 -4.48
CA SER A 187 -1.63 -4.26 -3.75
C SER A 187 -1.88 -3.06 -4.66
N LEU A 188 -3.06 -2.46 -4.59
CA LEU A 188 -3.41 -1.31 -5.44
C LEU A 188 -4.58 -0.51 -4.86
N ILE A 189 -4.62 0.81 -5.05
CA ILE A 189 -3.72 1.61 -5.89
C ILE A 189 -2.68 2.38 -5.06
N ASN A 190 -1.52 2.67 -5.65
CA ASN A 190 -0.74 3.82 -5.18
C ASN A 190 -1.44 5.15 -5.59
N THR A 191 -0.81 6.29 -5.37
CA THR A 191 -1.41 7.60 -5.64
C THR A 191 -1.54 7.90 -7.13
N LEU A 192 -2.60 8.61 -7.50
CA LEU A 192 -2.72 9.28 -8.81
C LEU A 192 -1.77 10.48 -8.88
N THR A 193 -1.48 11.00 -10.07
CA THR A 193 -0.66 12.22 -10.21
C THR A 193 -1.55 13.47 -10.27
N GLY A 194 -1.22 14.49 -9.47
CA GLY A 194 -1.92 15.77 -9.48
C GLY A 194 -0.99 16.96 -9.22
N MET A 195 -1.57 18.17 -9.29
CA MET A 195 -0.88 19.43 -8.99
C MET A 195 -1.79 20.39 -8.25
N ALA A 196 -1.20 21.28 -7.45
CA ALA A 196 -1.87 22.42 -6.84
C ALA A 196 -1.12 23.69 -7.23
N VAL A 197 -1.87 24.77 -7.49
CA VAL A 197 -1.33 26.04 -7.97
C VAL A 197 -1.73 27.14 -7.00
N ASP A 198 -0.74 27.90 -6.53
CA ASP A 198 -0.98 29.14 -5.79
C ASP A 198 -1.31 30.26 -6.79
N THR A 199 -2.53 30.79 -6.71
CA THR A 199 -3.03 31.83 -7.61
C THR A 199 -2.37 33.20 -7.38
N LYS A 200 -1.82 33.47 -6.20
CA LYS A 200 -1.13 34.73 -5.89
C LYS A 200 0.28 34.73 -6.49
N THR A 201 1.00 33.62 -6.33
CA THR A 201 2.38 33.52 -6.83
C THR A 201 2.48 32.96 -8.25
N ARG A 202 1.42 32.35 -8.77
CA ARG A 202 1.38 31.61 -10.05
C ARG A 202 2.40 30.47 -10.10
N ARG A 203 2.68 29.86 -8.95
CA ARG A 203 3.65 28.76 -8.80
C ARG A 203 2.97 27.50 -8.29
N PRO A 204 3.55 26.31 -8.55
CA PRO A 204 3.09 25.10 -7.89
C PRO A 204 3.20 25.22 -6.37
N THR A 205 2.20 24.73 -5.66
CA THR A 205 2.19 24.69 -4.18
C THR A 205 3.25 23.71 -3.65
N LEU A 206 3.50 22.63 -4.39
CA LEU A 206 4.53 21.64 -4.07
C LEU A 206 5.87 22.04 -4.70
N ALA A 207 6.96 21.89 -3.94
CA ALA A 207 8.30 22.12 -4.47
C ALA A 207 8.64 21.18 -5.65
N ASN A 208 8.05 19.98 -5.67
CA ASN A 208 8.21 19.00 -6.73
C ASN A 208 7.28 19.21 -7.94
N ILE A 209 6.58 20.36 -8.02
CA ILE A 209 5.59 20.71 -9.06
C ILE A 209 4.32 19.85 -9.00
N THR A 210 4.48 18.54 -9.15
CA THR A 210 3.42 17.53 -9.03
C THR A 210 3.59 16.71 -7.76
N GLY A 211 2.51 16.03 -7.36
CA GLY A 211 2.49 15.13 -6.23
C GLY A 211 1.48 14.00 -6.40
N GLY A 212 1.57 13.02 -5.50
CA GLY A 212 0.64 11.92 -5.40
C GLY A 212 -0.67 12.34 -4.75
N LEU A 213 -1.77 12.29 -5.51
CA LEU A 213 -3.14 12.48 -5.05
C LEU A 213 -3.65 11.22 -4.33
N SER A 214 -4.19 11.44 -3.13
CA SER A 214 -4.74 10.43 -2.24
C SER A 214 -5.97 10.97 -1.51
N GLY A 215 -6.59 10.14 -0.66
CA GLY A 215 -7.83 10.47 0.06
C GLY A 215 -9.09 10.07 -0.70
N PRO A 216 -10.29 10.38 -0.17
CA PRO A 216 -11.57 9.96 -0.73
C PRO A 216 -11.76 10.25 -2.22
N ALA A 217 -11.15 11.33 -2.73
CA ALA A 217 -11.18 11.72 -4.13
C ALA A 217 -10.76 10.60 -5.10
N VAL A 218 -9.89 9.68 -4.68
CA VAL A 218 -9.40 8.59 -5.54
C VAL A 218 -10.20 7.30 -5.42
N LYS A 219 -11.15 7.20 -4.46
CA LYS A 219 -11.88 5.96 -4.16
C LYS A 219 -12.60 5.36 -5.38
N PRO A 220 -13.34 6.13 -6.21
CA PRO A 220 -14.01 5.56 -7.37
C PRO A 220 -13.04 4.93 -8.38
N VAL A 221 -11.85 5.53 -8.55
CA VAL A 221 -10.81 4.98 -9.43
C VAL A 221 -10.23 3.70 -8.84
N ALA A 222 -9.97 3.70 -7.54
CA ALA A 222 -9.43 2.56 -6.82
C ALA A 222 -10.38 1.34 -6.86
N LEU A 223 -11.67 1.53 -6.58
CA LEU A 223 -12.69 0.46 -6.65
C LEU A 223 -12.72 -0.20 -8.03
N ARG A 224 -12.80 0.61 -9.11
CA ARG A 224 -12.76 0.11 -10.49
C ARG A 224 -11.48 -0.68 -10.77
N MET A 225 -10.33 -0.16 -10.35
CA MET A 225 -9.04 -0.79 -10.63
C MET A 225 -8.83 -2.10 -9.86
N VAL A 226 -9.28 -2.15 -8.60
CA VAL A 226 -9.26 -3.38 -7.80
C VAL A 226 -10.17 -4.43 -8.45
N TRP A 227 -11.39 -4.06 -8.85
CA TRP A 227 -12.30 -4.95 -9.57
C TRP A 227 -11.66 -5.53 -10.84
N GLN A 228 -11.09 -4.66 -11.68
CA GLN A 228 -10.42 -5.08 -12.91
C GLN A 228 -9.23 -6.01 -12.65
N ALA A 229 -8.37 -5.68 -11.69
CA ALA A 229 -7.22 -6.54 -11.35
C ALA A 229 -7.67 -7.88 -10.76
N ALA A 230 -8.56 -7.86 -9.78
CA ALA A 230 -9.05 -9.08 -9.12
C ALA A 230 -9.74 -10.04 -10.11
N SER A 231 -10.43 -9.52 -11.13
CA SER A 231 -11.11 -10.36 -12.13
C SER A 231 -10.18 -11.18 -13.04
N VAL A 232 -8.88 -10.84 -13.13
CA VAL A 232 -7.91 -11.54 -14.01
C VAL A 232 -6.83 -12.31 -13.24
N LEU A 233 -6.79 -12.14 -11.92
CA LEU A 233 -5.78 -12.71 -11.03
C LEU A 233 -6.31 -13.96 -10.32
N ASN A 234 -5.41 -14.89 -10.05
CA ASN A 234 -5.63 -16.05 -9.18
C ASN A 234 -4.94 -15.87 -7.81
N ILE A 235 -4.10 -14.85 -7.68
CA ILE A 235 -3.47 -14.43 -6.43
C ILE A 235 -4.30 -13.37 -5.69
N PRO A 236 -4.18 -13.27 -4.35
CA PRO A 236 -4.88 -12.26 -3.56
C PRO A 236 -4.61 -10.83 -4.02
N THR A 237 -5.65 -10.00 -3.94
CA THR A 237 -5.58 -8.57 -4.22
C THR A 237 -5.77 -7.78 -2.93
N VAL A 238 -4.86 -6.87 -2.61
CA VAL A 238 -5.00 -5.94 -1.48
C VAL A 238 -5.42 -4.57 -1.99
N GLY A 239 -6.61 -4.13 -1.60
CA GLY A 239 -7.21 -2.89 -2.05
C GLY A 239 -6.81 -1.69 -1.19
N MET A 240 -6.59 -0.52 -1.79
CA MET A 240 -6.43 0.75 -1.07
C MET A 240 -6.73 1.95 -1.96
N GLY A 241 -7.08 3.07 -1.31
CA GLY A 241 -7.34 4.34 -1.98
C GLY A 241 -8.64 4.97 -1.53
N GLY A 242 -8.55 5.98 -0.66
CA GLY A 242 -9.71 6.75 -0.20
C GLY A 242 -10.62 6.04 0.81
N ILE A 243 -10.11 5.00 1.48
CA ILE A 243 -10.80 4.33 2.60
C ILE A 243 -10.88 5.30 3.78
N MET A 244 -12.09 5.53 4.30
CA MET A 244 -12.35 6.35 5.49
C MET A 244 -13.24 5.63 6.52
N THR A 245 -14.04 4.66 6.10
CA THR A 245 -15.01 3.93 6.92
C THR A 245 -14.88 2.41 6.76
N GLY A 246 -15.54 1.65 7.63
CA GLY A 246 -15.75 0.21 7.51
C GLY A 246 -16.57 -0.13 6.27
N ASP A 247 -17.56 0.69 5.90
CA ASP A 247 -18.32 0.51 4.66
C ASP A 247 -17.42 0.61 3.42
N ASP A 248 -16.43 1.52 3.40
CA ASP A 248 -15.45 1.55 2.32
C ASP A 248 -14.64 0.25 2.26
N VAL A 249 -14.27 -0.33 3.40
CA VAL A 249 -13.56 -1.63 3.45
C VAL A 249 -14.45 -2.73 2.87
N LEU A 250 -15.73 -2.79 3.25
CA LEU A 250 -16.69 -3.76 2.71
C LEU A 250 -16.84 -3.61 1.19
N GLN A 251 -16.95 -2.38 0.67
CA GLN A 251 -16.98 -2.11 -0.77
C GLN A 251 -15.73 -2.67 -1.47
N PHE A 252 -14.54 -2.46 -0.89
CA PHE A 252 -13.29 -2.99 -1.47
C PHE A 252 -13.25 -4.51 -1.46
N MET A 253 -13.76 -5.15 -0.41
CA MET A 253 -13.88 -6.61 -0.37
C MET A 253 -14.85 -7.10 -1.47
N MET A 254 -16.03 -6.49 -1.60
CA MET A 254 -17.01 -6.82 -2.64
C MET A 254 -16.45 -6.76 -4.06
N VAL A 255 -15.59 -5.77 -4.35
CA VAL A 255 -14.91 -5.66 -5.65
C VAL A 255 -13.71 -6.61 -5.81
N GLY A 256 -13.40 -7.45 -4.83
CA GLY A 256 -12.39 -8.52 -4.95
C GLY A 256 -11.15 -8.36 -4.07
N ALA A 257 -11.08 -7.38 -3.18
CA ALA A 257 -9.95 -7.26 -2.27
C ALA A 257 -10.02 -8.30 -1.13
N THR A 258 -8.95 -9.06 -0.94
CA THR A 258 -8.80 -10.01 0.18
C THR A 258 -8.48 -9.31 1.51
N ALA A 259 -7.79 -8.16 1.42
CA ALA A 259 -7.47 -7.28 2.54
C ALA A 259 -7.46 -5.82 2.05
N VAL A 260 -7.54 -4.86 2.96
CA VAL A 260 -7.68 -3.44 2.62
C VAL A 260 -6.67 -2.59 3.40
N MET A 261 -5.89 -1.75 2.70
CA MET A 261 -4.99 -0.80 3.36
C MET A 261 -5.64 0.57 3.59
N VAL A 262 -5.47 1.09 4.81
CA VAL A 262 -5.98 2.39 5.24
C VAL A 262 -4.82 3.39 5.32
N GLY A 263 -4.89 4.43 4.49
CA GLY A 263 -3.84 5.43 4.33
C GLY A 263 -4.23 6.80 4.88
N SER A 264 -4.76 7.65 4.01
CA SER A 264 -5.08 9.05 4.32
C SER A 264 -6.03 9.23 5.51
N ALA A 265 -6.90 8.27 5.81
CA ALA A 265 -7.76 8.34 7.00
C ALA A 265 -6.95 8.51 8.29
N ASN A 266 -5.80 7.83 8.43
CA ASN A 266 -4.93 7.94 9.59
C ASN A 266 -4.30 9.35 9.74
N ILE A 267 -4.21 10.11 8.65
CA ILE A 267 -3.71 11.51 8.67
C ILE A 267 -4.83 12.46 9.11
N PHE A 268 -6.06 12.24 8.63
CA PHE A 268 -7.22 13.09 8.97
C PHE A 268 -7.77 12.80 10.37
N ASP A 269 -7.75 11.54 10.78
CA ASP A 269 -8.23 11.04 12.06
C ASP A 269 -7.23 10.00 12.59
N PRO A 270 -6.40 10.34 13.59
CA PRO A 270 -5.44 9.39 14.15
C PRO A 270 -6.08 8.13 14.73
N MET A 271 -7.36 8.17 15.10
CA MET A 271 -8.13 7.04 15.63
C MET A 271 -8.88 6.25 14.55
N ALA A 272 -8.64 6.53 13.26
CA ALA A 272 -9.33 5.88 12.15
C ALA A 272 -9.20 4.34 12.18
N GLY A 273 -8.03 3.81 12.54
CA GLY A 273 -7.80 2.36 12.63
C GLY A 273 -8.78 1.65 13.58
N PRO A 274 -8.76 1.95 14.89
CA PRO A 274 -9.70 1.40 15.86
C PRO A 274 -11.17 1.64 15.51
N ARG A 275 -11.49 2.84 14.99
CA ARG A 275 -12.86 3.19 14.59
C ARG A 275 -13.36 2.31 13.44
N ILE A 276 -12.61 2.21 12.34
CA ILE A 276 -12.97 1.38 11.18
C ILE A 276 -13.06 -0.10 11.59
N LEU A 277 -12.17 -0.56 12.49
CA LEU A 277 -12.27 -1.92 13.03
C LEU A 277 -13.57 -2.14 13.81
N GLY A 278 -13.99 -1.17 14.63
CA GLY A 278 -15.27 -1.19 15.33
C GLY A 278 -16.46 -1.26 14.39
N GLU A 279 -16.45 -0.47 13.30
CA GLU A 279 -17.48 -0.50 12.26
C GLU A 279 -17.58 -1.88 11.56
N LEU A 280 -16.44 -2.54 11.32
CA LEU A 280 -16.43 -3.91 10.78
C LEU A 280 -16.94 -4.96 11.76
N LEU A 281 -16.62 -4.82 13.05
CA LEU A 281 -17.15 -5.69 14.10
C LEU A 281 -18.67 -5.56 14.19
N GLN A 282 -19.17 -4.31 14.19
CA GLN A 282 -20.60 -4.05 14.17
C GLN A 282 -21.28 -4.69 12.96
N TYR A 283 -20.70 -4.55 11.77
CA TYR A 283 -21.25 -5.20 10.57
C TYR A 283 -21.30 -6.72 10.72
N ALA A 284 -20.26 -7.34 11.28
CA ALA A 284 -20.22 -8.79 11.50
C ALA A 284 -21.26 -9.25 12.54
N ASP A 285 -21.51 -8.46 13.58
CA ASP A 285 -22.52 -8.73 14.61
C ASP A 285 -23.95 -8.59 14.03
N GLU A 286 -24.19 -7.58 13.20
CA GLU A 286 -25.49 -7.36 12.53
C GLU A 286 -25.78 -8.44 11.46
N ASN A 287 -24.75 -9.08 10.92
CA ASN A 287 -24.83 -10.12 9.89
C ASN A 287 -24.34 -11.47 10.43
N GLU A 288 -24.91 -11.92 11.55
CA GLU A 288 -24.50 -13.15 12.25
C GLU A 288 -24.30 -14.32 11.27
N GLY A 289 -23.12 -14.96 11.37
CA GLY A 289 -22.76 -16.12 10.55
C GLY A 289 -22.05 -15.79 9.23
N VAL A 290 -22.07 -14.52 8.77
CA VAL A 290 -21.32 -14.09 7.59
C VAL A 290 -19.84 -13.94 7.95
N LYS A 291 -18.97 -14.59 7.16
CA LYS A 291 -17.52 -14.32 7.22
C LYS A 291 -17.20 -13.23 6.22
N LEU A 292 -16.40 -12.24 6.61
CA LEU A 292 -16.01 -11.17 5.67
C LEU A 292 -15.31 -11.73 4.42
N SER A 293 -14.63 -12.87 4.53
CA SER A 293 -14.06 -13.58 3.37
C SER A 293 -15.09 -13.95 2.28
N GLU A 294 -16.35 -14.13 2.64
CA GLU A 294 -17.46 -14.43 1.71
C GLU A 294 -17.89 -13.20 0.90
N LEU A 295 -17.55 -12.00 1.37
CA LEU A 295 -17.77 -10.77 0.60
C LEU A 295 -16.77 -10.61 -0.54
N VAL A 296 -15.61 -11.29 -0.48
CA VAL A 296 -14.54 -11.11 -1.46
C VAL A 296 -15.04 -11.47 -2.86
N GLY A 297 -15.12 -10.48 -3.76
CA GLY A 297 -15.56 -10.69 -5.15
C GLY A 297 -17.06 -10.97 -5.30
N SER A 298 -17.87 -10.68 -4.28
CA SER A 298 -19.33 -10.90 -4.28
C SER A 298 -20.15 -9.86 -5.06
N LEU A 299 -19.50 -8.83 -5.64
CA LEU A 299 -20.19 -7.81 -6.44
C LEU A 299 -20.98 -8.45 -7.59
N ARG A 300 -22.26 -8.08 -7.70
CA ARG A 300 -23.15 -8.47 -8.79
C ARG A 300 -23.21 -7.39 -9.85
N THR A 301 -23.09 -7.76 -11.12
CA THR A 301 -23.01 -6.84 -12.27
C THR A 301 -24.00 -7.17 -13.38
N ASP A 302 -24.88 -8.14 -13.12
CA ASP A 302 -25.95 -8.63 -13.98
C ASP A 302 -27.24 -7.81 -13.89
#